data_AF-A0A161SAC3-F1
#
_entry.id   AF-A0A161SAC3-F1
#
_cell.length_a   1.000
_cell.length_b   1.000
_cell.length_c   1.000
_cell.angle_alpha   90.00
_cell.angle_beta   90.00
_cell.angle_gamma   90.00
#
_symmetry.space_group_name_H-M   'P 1'
#
loop_
_entity.id
_entity.type
_entity.pdbx_description
1 polymer ?
#
loop_
_entity_poly.entity_id
_entity_poly.type
_entity_poly.pdbx_seq_one_letter_code
_entity_poly.pdbx_strand_id
1 'polypeptide(L)'
;MYHTTKYLGTLLFVFISTLTLAKNSSRPYLDKEQKSITGKWKVETVVYDKDGNILKQRPSTYNSSKMHQDYTVFHKNGSYEKVYFMGEKPRKKDKALVLGNWELCEEISDHDSANDTISMDMQLMMTVLINNSTDKWQITSITSDTIEGEMDIEPKSGDIEGAYKATLRMTRIK
;
A
#
# COMPACT_ATOMS: atom_id res chain seq x y z
N MET A 1 36.01 -33.11 21.37
CA MET A 1 36.33 -32.74 19.98
C MET A 1 35.08 -32.92 19.14
N TYR A 2 34.66 -31.82 18.50
CA TYR A 2 33.78 -31.71 17.32
C TYR A 2 32.42 -32.43 17.27
N HIS A 3 31.34 -31.67 17.44
CA HIS A 3 30.11 -31.82 16.64
C HIS A 3 29.33 -30.50 16.56
N THR A 4 29.81 -29.54 15.75
CA THR A 4 29.05 -28.32 15.41
C THR A 4 29.42 -27.82 14.02
N THR A 5 29.22 -28.65 12.99
CA THR A 5 29.52 -28.27 11.59
C THR A 5 28.34 -28.44 10.62
N LYS A 6 27.17 -28.91 11.07
CA LYS A 6 26.01 -29.11 10.20
C LYS A 6 25.00 -27.95 10.15
N TYR A 7 25.07 -26.99 11.08
CA TYR A 7 24.12 -25.86 11.12
C TYR A 7 24.68 -24.55 10.56
N LEU A 8 25.99 -24.45 10.35
CA LEU A 8 26.60 -23.23 9.79
C LEU A 8 26.39 -23.10 8.28
N GLY A 9 26.29 -24.23 7.55
CA GLY A 9 26.06 -24.22 6.11
C GLY A 9 24.64 -23.81 5.71
N THR A 10 23.64 -24.21 6.51
CA THR A 10 22.22 -23.94 6.21
C THR A 10 21.85 -22.49 6.51
N LEU A 11 22.43 -21.87 7.55
CA LEU A 11 22.19 -20.44 7.83
C LEU A 11 22.85 -19.52 6.79
N LEU A 12 24.00 -19.92 6.22
CA LEU A 12 24.69 -19.12 5.21
C LEU A 12 23.96 -19.12 3.86
N PHE A 13 23.23 -20.18 3.52
CA PHE A 13 22.41 -20.24 2.30
C PHE A 13 21.13 -19.38 2.37
N VAL A 14 20.60 -19.13 3.57
CA VAL A 14 19.45 -18.23 3.78
C VAL A 14 19.88 -16.76 3.76
N PHE A 15 21.13 -16.45 4.15
CA PHE A 15 21.62 -15.06 4.12
C PHE A 15 22.19 -14.62 2.76
N ILE A 16 22.76 -15.53 1.96
CA ILE A 16 23.19 -15.17 0.61
C ILE A 16 21.98 -14.96 -0.31
N SER A 17 20.87 -15.67 -0.11
CA SER A 17 19.63 -15.46 -0.88
C SER A 17 18.90 -14.17 -0.54
N THR A 18 19.12 -13.56 0.63
CA THR A 18 18.53 -12.24 0.96
C THR A 18 19.36 -11.07 0.44
N LEU A 19 20.69 -11.20 0.31
CA LEU A 19 21.53 -10.11 -0.23
C LEU A 19 21.70 -10.12 -1.75
N THR A 20 21.49 -11.22 -2.47
CA THR A 20 21.41 -11.22 -3.95
C THR A 20 20.01 -10.98 -4.50
N LEU A 21 18.97 -10.93 -3.66
CA LEU A 21 17.63 -10.48 -4.04
C LEU A 21 17.51 -8.96 -4.21
N ALA A 22 18.57 -8.21 -3.92
CA ALA A 22 18.62 -6.76 -4.02
C ALA A 22 19.12 -6.23 -5.37
N LYS A 23 19.33 -7.09 -6.39
CA LYS A 23 19.98 -6.60 -7.63
C LYS A 23 19.41 -7.02 -8.98
N ASN A 24 18.48 -7.96 -9.11
CA ASN A 24 17.84 -8.23 -10.40
C ASN A 24 16.43 -8.82 -10.22
N SER A 25 15.43 -8.11 -10.73
CA SER A 25 14.03 -8.54 -10.96
C SER A 25 13.31 -9.20 -9.79
N SER A 26 12.63 -8.39 -9.00
CA SER A 26 11.55 -8.84 -8.13
C SER A 26 10.43 -9.54 -8.93
N ARG A 27 10.34 -10.86 -8.74
CA ARG A 27 9.11 -11.69 -8.62
C ARG A 27 8.14 -11.72 -9.83
N PRO A 28 8.14 -12.79 -10.65
CA PRO A 28 7.28 -12.91 -11.84
C PRO A 28 5.77 -13.12 -11.58
N TYR A 29 5.33 -13.28 -10.32
CA TYR A 29 3.95 -13.63 -10.00
C TYR A 29 2.96 -12.45 -9.97
N LEU A 30 3.44 -11.21 -9.96
CA LEU A 30 2.60 -9.99 -9.95
C LEU A 30 2.88 -9.04 -11.12
N ASP A 31 3.61 -9.48 -12.16
CA ASP A 31 3.99 -8.63 -13.30
C ASP A 31 2.78 -8.03 -14.02
N LYS A 32 1.69 -8.78 -14.11
CA LYS A 32 0.44 -8.34 -14.76
C LYS A 32 -0.26 -7.28 -13.92
N GLU A 33 -0.30 -7.48 -12.61
CA GLU A 33 -0.92 -6.62 -11.62
C GLU A 33 -0.13 -5.31 -11.49
N GLN A 34 1.20 -5.37 -11.43
CA GLN A 34 2.08 -4.19 -11.43
C GLN A 34 1.92 -3.34 -12.69
N LYS A 35 1.81 -3.98 -13.87
CA LYS A 35 1.49 -3.28 -15.12
C LYS A 35 0.11 -2.61 -15.05
N SER A 36 -0.85 -3.28 -14.42
CA SER A 36 -2.24 -2.79 -14.26
C SER A 36 -2.37 -1.64 -13.26
N ILE A 37 -1.45 -1.51 -12.29
CA ILE A 37 -1.41 -0.37 -11.36
C ILE A 37 -0.80 0.89 -11.98
N THR A 38 0.12 0.76 -12.93
CA THR A 38 0.77 1.93 -13.54
C THR A 38 -0.27 2.87 -14.17
N GLY A 39 -0.22 4.15 -13.82
CA GLY A 39 -1.14 5.17 -14.34
C GLY A 39 -1.55 6.21 -13.31
N LYS A 40 -2.54 7.03 -13.67
CA LYS A 40 -3.12 8.08 -12.83
C LYS A 40 -4.45 7.61 -12.26
N TRP A 41 -4.66 7.84 -10.96
CA TRP A 41 -5.77 7.31 -10.21
C TRP A 41 -6.38 8.35 -9.27
N LYS A 42 -7.69 8.53 -9.35
CA LYS A 42 -8.47 9.23 -8.32
C LYS A 42 -8.54 8.33 -7.09
N VAL A 43 -8.26 8.87 -5.91
CA VAL A 43 -8.21 8.08 -4.66
C VAL A 43 -9.39 8.41 -3.77
N GLU A 44 -10.06 7.37 -3.31
CA GLU A 44 -11.12 7.45 -2.31
C GLU A 44 -10.75 6.53 -1.13
N THR A 45 -10.89 7.04 0.09
CA THR A 45 -10.57 6.29 1.31
C THR A 45 -11.70 6.47 2.30
N VAL A 46 -12.20 5.37 2.87
CA VAL A 46 -13.23 5.40 3.93
C VAL A 46 -12.67 4.75 5.17
N VAL A 47 -12.80 5.41 6.32
CA VAL A 47 -12.38 4.93 7.63
C VAL A 47 -13.62 4.58 8.44
N TYR A 48 -13.63 3.39 9.02
CA TYR A 48 -14.72 2.84 9.80
C TYR A 48 -14.30 2.65 11.27
N ASP A 49 -15.27 2.76 12.17
CA ASP A 49 -15.14 2.25 13.54
C ASP A 49 -15.39 0.74 13.61
N LYS A 50 -15.33 0.18 14.82
CA LYS A 50 -15.56 -1.25 15.07
C LYS A 50 -17.00 -1.70 14.82
N ASP A 51 -17.95 -0.78 14.87
CA ASP A 51 -19.38 -1.03 14.66
C ASP A 51 -19.76 -0.88 13.17
N GLY A 52 -18.80 -0.51 12.32
CA GLY A 52 -19.00 -0.33 10.87
C GLY A 52 -19.50 1.06 10.49
N ASN A 53 -19.52 2.03 11.40
CA ASN A 53 -19.89 3.41 11.08
C ASN A 53 -18.72 4.13 10.42
N ILE A 54 -19.03 5.01 9.46
CA ILE A 54 -18.02 5.83 8.77
C ILE A 54 -17.58 6.96 9.71
N LEU A 55 -16.31 6.93 10.12
CA LEU A 55 -15.67 8.01 10.87
C LEU A 55 -15.11 9.11 9.95
N LYS A 56 -14.65 8.72 8.75
CA LYS A 56 -14.06 9.65 7.79
C LYS A 56 -14.14 9.12 6.37
N GLN A 57 -14.36 10.02 5.41
CA GLN A 57 -14.31 9.72 3.99
C GLN A 57 -13.45 10.75 3.25
N ARG A 58 -12.63 10.27 2.32
CA ARG A 58 -11.83 11.07 1.38
C ARG A 58 -12.17 10.64 -0.06
N PRO A 59 -12.25 11.57 -1.02
CA PRO A 59 -12.32 13.02 -0.81
C PRO A 59 -13.60 13.32 0.00
N SER A 60 -13.47 14.09 1.09
CA SER A 60 -14.65 14.54 1.84
C SER A 60 -15.45 15.39 0.87
N THR A 61 -16.73 15.09 0.70
CA THR A 61 -17.68 15.95 -0.02
C THR A 61 -17.39 17.41 0.35
N TYR A 62 -17.03 18.19 -0.67
CA TYR A 62 -16.60 19.60 -0.67
C TYR A 62 -16.77 20.32 0.69
N ASN A 63 -15.68 20.43 1.45
CA ASN A 63 -15.60 21.32 2.60
C ASN A 63 -14.26 22.10 2.54
N SER A 64 -14.37 23.41 2.42
CA SER A 64 -13.52 24.33 1.64
C SER A 64 -12.20 24.80 2.25
N SER A 65 -11.68 24.13 3.28
CA SER A 65 -10.56 24.65 4.07
C SER A 65 -9.34 23.72 4.19
N LYS A 66 -9.30 22.57 3.51
CA LYS A 66 -8.23 21.58 3.71
C LYS A 66 -7.57 21.12 2.41
N MET A 67 -6.33 20.67 2.53
CA MET A 67 -5.56 20.03 1.46
C MET A 67 -6.27 18.75 1.02
N HIS A 68 -6.69 18.67 -0.25
CA HIS A 68 -7.39 17.51 -0.79
C HIS A 68 -6.45 16.71 -1.70
N GLN A 69 -6.33 15.40 -1.45
CA GLN A 69 -5.68 14.50 -2.42
C GLN A 69 -6.63 14.35 -3.60
N ASP A 70 -6.14 14.70 -4.78
CA ASP A 70 -6.94 14.67 -6.01
C ASP A 70 -6.66 13.39 -6.79
N TYR A 71 -5.37 13.04 -6.93
CA TYR A 71 -4.97 11.80 -7.58
C TYR A 71 -3.59 11.29 -7.12
N THR A 72 -3.35 10.00 -7.34
CA THR A 72 -2.05 9.33 -7.25
C THR A 72 -1.59 8.93 -8.64
N VAL A 73 -0.29 9.06 -8.92
CA VAL A 73 0.34 8.54 -10.14
C VAL A 73 1.33 7.46 -9.76
N PHE A 74 1.18 6.25 -10.30
CA PHE A 74 2.15 5.18 -10.19
C PHE A 74 2.95 5.06 -11.48
N HIS A 75 4.27 5.14 -11.36
CA HIS A 75 5.20 5.07 -12.48
C HIS A 75 5.79 3.66 -12.61
N LYS A 76 6.14 3.28 -13.85
CA LYS A 76 6.73 1.96 -14.17
C LYS A 76 8.05 1.67 -13.46
N ASN A 77 8.75 2.70 -12.99
CA ASN A 77 10.02 2.59 -12.29
C ASN A 77 9.86 2.34 -10.79
N GLY A 78 8.65 2.09 -10.29
CA GLY A 78 8.38 1.87 -8.86
C GLY A 78 8.27 3.16 -8.04
N SER A 79 8.30 4.35 -8.66
CA SER A 79 8.01 5.61 -7.95
C SER A 79 6.53 5.99 -8.04
N TYR A 80 6.02 6.72 -7.05
CA TYR A 80 4.68 7.29 -7.07
C TYR A 80 4.66 8.76 -6.66
N GLU A 81 3.60 9.46 -7.08
CA GLU A 81 3.30 10.83 -6.69
C GLU A 81 1.86 10.91 -6.16
N LYS A 82 1.66 11.31 -4.90
CA LYS A 82 0.35 11.76 -4.41
C LYS A 82 0.25 13.26 -4.66
N VAL A 83 -0.75 13.67 -5.43
CA VAL A 83 -1.02 15.07 -5.78
C VAL A 83 -2.14 15.61 -4.92
N TYR A 84 -1.83 16.71 -4.24
CA TYR A 84 -2.80 17.44 -3.44
C TYR A 84 -2.99 18.85 -4.02
N PHE A 85 -4.22 19.34 -4.02
CA PHE A 85 -4.51 20.74 -4.29
C PHE A 85 -5.00 21.44 -3.03
N MET A 86 -4.56 22.67 -2.85
CA MET A 86 -5.03 23.56 -1.80
C MET A 86 -6.15 24.45 -2.34
N GLY A 87 -7.24 24.57 -1.57
CA GLY A 87 -8.38 25.46 -1.87
C GLY A 87 -9.48 24.84 -2.73
N GLU A 88 -10.58 25.58 -2.89
CA GLU A 88 -11.81 25.12 -3.57
C GLU A 88 -11.67 24.92 -5.08
N LYS A 89 -10.69 25.58 -5.71
CA LYS A 89 -10.44 25.51 -7.16
C LYS A 89 -9.00 25.11 -7.41
N PRO A 90 -8.73 23.88 -7.88
CA PRO A 90 -7.37 23.39 -8.07
C PRO A 90 -6.65 24.26 -9.11
N ARG A 91 -5.69 25.05 -8.66
CA ARG A 91 -4.77 25.79 -9.54
C ARG A 91 -3.43 25.04 -9.54
N LYS A 92 -2.79 24.95 -10.71
CA LYS A 92 -1.49 24.28 -10.86
C LYS A 92 -0.41 24.79 -9.89
N LYS A 93 -0.50 26.05 -9.48
CA LYS A 93 0.43 26.71 -8.53
C LYS A 93 0.21 26.31 -7.07
N ASP A 94 -0.97 25.79 -6.72
CA ASP A 94 -1.36 25.45 -5.34
C ASP A 94 -1.28 23.92 -5.12
N LYS A 95 -0.36 23.29 -5.88
CA LYS A 95 -0.12 21.85 -5.89
C LYS A 95 0.92 21.50 -4.83
N ALA A 96 0.58 20.59 -3.93
CA ALA A 96 1.52 19.92 -3.06
C ALA A 96 1.74 18.47 -3.52
N LEU A 97 2.97 17.99 -3.36
CA LEU A 97 3.41 16.68 -3.82
C LEU A 97 3.97 15.89 -2.65
N VAL A 98 3.52 14.64 -2.52
CA VAL A 98 4.19 13.64 -1.70
C VAL A 98 4.74 12.59 -2.65
N LEU A 99 6.06 12.41 -2.61
CA LEU A 99 6.79 11.47 -3.45
C LEU A 99 7.15 10.22 -2.63
N GLY A 100 7.10 9.07 -3.28
CA GLY A 100 7.37 7.80 -2.65
C GLY A 100 7.77 6.71 -3.63
N ASN A 101 8.08 5.54 -3.09
CA ASN A 101 8.22 4.30 -3.83
C ASN A 101 7.03 3.40 -3.54
N TRP A 102 6.61 2.63 -4.53
CA TRP A 102 5.55 1.64 -4.38
C TRP A 102 6.03 0.28 -4.87
N GLU A 103 5.49 -0.76 -4.25
CA GLU A 103 5.64 -2.13 -4.70
C GLU A 103 4.39 -2.95 -4.38
N LEU A 104 4.14 -3.96 -5.20
CA LEU A 104 3.22 -5.03 -4.86
C LEU A 104 4.02 -6.23 -4.37
N CYS A 105 3.62 -6.77 -3.22
CA CYS A 105 4.17 -8.00 -2.68
C CYS A 105 3.07 -8.95 -2.27
N GLU A 106 3.42 -10.22 -2.10
CA GLU A 106 2.55 -11.24 -1.51
C GLU A 106 3.04 -11.49 -0.09
N GLU A 107 2.09 -11.64 0.82
CA GLU A 107 2.34 -11.99 2.22
C GLU A 107 1.47 -13.17 2.60
N ILE A 108 2.06 -14.07 3.39
CA ILE A 108 1.32 -15.22 3.91
C ILE A 108 0.46 -14.71 5.06
N SER A 109 -0.86 -14.88 4.93
CA SER A 109 -1.81 -14.60 6.00
C SER A 109 -2.04 -15.88 6.81
N ASP A 110 -1.70 -15.85 8.10
CA ASP A 110 -2.04 -16.91 9.05
C ASP A 110 -3.55 -16.86 9.35
N HIS A 111 -4.37 -17.33 8.41
CA HIS A 111 -5.78 -17.58 8.67
C HIS A 111 -5.93 -18.96 9.32
N ASP A 112 -6.36 -18.97 10.59
CA ASP A 112 -6.78 -20.11 11.41
C ASP A 112 -6.18 -21.49 11.07
N SER A 113 -5.27 -21.94 11.95
CA SER A 113 -4.64 -23.28 12.04
C SER A 113 -5.60 -24.50 12.07
N ALA A 114 -6.88 -24.32 11.82
CA ALA A 114 -7.90 -25.37 11.80
C ALA A 114 -8.03 -26.05 10.43
N ASN A 115 -7.66 -25.39 9.34
CA ASN A 115 -7.63 -25.94 7.99
C ASN A 115 -6.30 -25.54 7.36
N ASP A 116 -5.42 -26.48 7.01
CA ASP A 116 -4.06 -26.31 6.42
C ASP A 116 -4.02 -25.54 5.06
N THR A 117 -4.81 -24.48 4.89
CA THR A 117 -4.90 -23.68 3.68
C THR A 117 -4.09 -22.42 3.89
N ILE A 118 -2.91 -22.38 3.29
CA ILE A 118 -2.10 -21.16 3.21
C ILE A 118 -2.83 -20.18 2.29
N SER A 119 -3.29 -19.07 2.85
CA SER A 119 -3.79 -17.94 2.08
C SER A 119 -2.64 -16.96 1.81
N MET A 120 -2.57 -16.48 0.57
CA MET A 120 -1.61 -15.45 0.15
C MET A 120 -2.38 -14.17 -0.14
N ASP A 121 -2.06 -13.13 0.61
CA ASP A 121 -2.65 -11.81 0.41
C ASP A 121 -1.73 -10.94 -0.42
N MET A 122 -2.32 -10.21 -1.37
CA MET A 122 -1.62 -9.19 -2.12
C MET A 122 -1.56 -7.91 -1.29
N GLN A 123 -0.38 -7.30 -1.19
CA GLN A 123 -0.12 -6.10 -0.43
C GLN A 123 0.45 -5.01 -1.35
N LEU A 124 -0.14 -3.82 -1.30
CA LEU A 124 0.42 -2.60 -1.87
C LEU A 124 1.15 -1.84 -0.77
N MET A 125 2.46 -1.77 -0.90
CA MET A 125 3.33 -1.01 -0.02
C MET A 125 3.64 0.34 -0.66
N MET A 126 3.43 1.43 0.08
CA MET A 126 3.72 2.79 -0.36
C MET A 126 4.61 3.49 0.65
N THR A 127 5.90 3.61 0.33
CA THR A 127 6.91 4.20 1.21
C THR A 127 7.17 5.65 0.80
N VAL A 128 6.91 6.59 1.70
CA VAL A 128 7.13 8.03 1.49
C VAL A 128 8.63 8.34 1.60
N LEU A 129 9.19 9.07 0.63
CA LEU A 129 10.66 9.32 0.58
C LEU A 129 11.17 10.22 1.72
N ILE A 130 10.35 11.16 2.19
CA ILE A 130 10.81 12.21 3.11
C ILE A 130 11.03 11.69 4.54
N ASN A 131 10.18 10.76 4.98
CA ASN A 131 10.15 10.26 6.36
C ASN A 131 10.24 8.73 6.44
N ASN A 132 10.37 8.03 5.31
CA ASN A 132 10.36 6.58 5.21
C ASN A 132 9.15 5.91 5.86
N SER A 133 8.02 6.63 6.00
CA SER A 133 6.78 6.01 6.47
C SER A 133 6.19 5.14 5.36
N THR A 134 5.80 3.92 5.70
CA THR A 134 5.19 2.98 4.77
C THR A 134 3.72 2.78 5.10
N ASP A 135 2.85 3.13 4.16
CA ASP A 135 1.45 2.70 4.17
C ASP A 135 1.38 1.30 3.55
N LYS A 136 0.66 0.38 4.20
CA LYS A 136 0.45 -0.98 3.71
C LYS A 136 -1.05 -1.22 3.53
N TRP A 137 -1.44 -1.63 2.33
CA TRP A 137 -2.82 -1.93 1.97
C TRP A 137 -2.93 -3.36 1.47
N GLN A 138 -3.78 -4.17 2.09
CA GLN A 138 -4.18 -5.45 1.52
C GLN A 138 -5.07 -5.21 0.31
N ILE A 139 -4.63 -5.63 -0.85
CA ILE A 139 -5.34 -5.43 -2.11
C ILE A 139 -6.30 -6.59 -2.33
N THR A 140 -7.58 -6.27 -2.40
CA THR A 140 -8.66 -7.24 -2.60
C THR A 140 -9.02 -7.40 -4.07
N SER A 141 -8.76 -6.39 -4.91
CA SER A 141 -9.05 -6.43 -6.35
C SER A 141 -8.21 -5.43 -7.15
N ILE A 142 -7.70 -5.87 -8.31
CA ILE A 142 -7.06 -5.00 -9.32
C ILE A 142 -7.70 -5.27 -10.67
N THR A 143 -8.18 -4.21 -11.31
CA THR A 143 -8.66 -4.22 -12.71
C THR A 143 -7.96 -3.15 -13.52
N SER A 144 -8.32 -3.02 -14.80
CA SER A 144 -7.85 -1.91 -15.65
C SER A 144 -8.30 -0.55 -15.14
N ASP A 145 -9.44 -0.46 -14.46
CA ASP A 145 -10.09 0.81 -14.12
C ASP A 145 -10.23 1.04 -12.62
N THR A 146 -10.05 0.00 -11.80
CA THR A 146 -10.19 0.05 -10.33
C THR A 146 -9.08 -0.69 -9.60
N ILE A 147 -8.69 -0.16 -8.45
CA ILE A 147 -7.92 -0.87 -7.42
C ILE A 147 -8.71 -0.75 -6.12
N GLU A 148 -8.93 -1.86 -5.44
CA GLU A 148 -9.64 -1.92 -4.17
C GLU A 148 -8.75 -2.62 -3.14
N GLY A 149 -8.77 -2.11 -1.92
CA GLY A 149 -8.01 -2.68 -0.83
C GLY A 149 -8.49 -2.20 0.52
N GLU A 150 -7.88 -2.76 1.55
CA GLU A 150 -8.20 -2.49 2.94
C GLU A 150 -6.96 -2.52 3.82
N MET A 151 -7.07 -1.88 4.98
CA MET A 151 -6.07 -1.99 6.03
C MET A 151 -6.78 -1.95 7.38
N ASP A 152 -6.32 -2.80 8.29
CA ASP A 152 -6.69 -2.68 9.69
C ASP A 152 -5.90 -1.53 10.33
N ILE A 153 -6.59 -0.76 11.17
CA ILE A 153 -6.00 0.36 11.90
C ILE A 153 -5.81 -0.11 13.33
N GLU A 154 -4.56 -0.19 13.76
CA GLU A 154 -4.28 -0.48 15.16
C GLU A 154 -4.86 0.65 16.04
N PRO A 155 -5.59 0.31 17.11
CA PRO A 155 -6.26 1.28 17.98
C PRO A 155 -5.28 2.18 18.76
N LYS A 156 -3.97 2.06 18.53
CA LYS A 156 -2.91 2.82 19.20
C LYS A 156 -2.22 3.86 18.31
N SER A 157 -2.57 3.97 17.03
CA SER A 157 -1.85 4.90 16.13
C SER A 157 -2.77 5.77 15.28
N GLY A 158 -2.80 7.07 15.58
CA GLY A 158 -3.23 8.12 14.64
C GLY A 158 -4.58 8.79 14.92
N ASP A 159 -4.58 10.11 14.73
CA ASP A 159 -5.60 11.19 14.69
C ASP A 159 -7.13 10.94 14.79
N ILE A 160 -7.64 9.71 14.70
CA ILE A 160 -9.08 9.41 14.70
C ILE A 160 -9.36 8.35 15.75
N GLU A 161 -9.81 8.81 16.92
CA GLU A 161 -10.26 7.94 18.00
C GLU A 161 -11.35 6.97 17.52
N GLY A 162 -11.21 5.69 17.86
CA GLY A 162 -12.15 4.64 17.48
C GLY A 162 -11.97 4.07 16.07
N ALA A 163 -11.01 4.54 15.28
CA ALA A 163 -10.72 3.97 13.97
C ALA A 163 -10.29 2.49 14.07
N TYR A 164 -10.88 1.65 13.23
CA TYR A 164 -10.67 0.20 13.24
C TYR A 164 -10.21 -0.32 11.88
N LYS A 165 -10.81 0.16 10.80
CA LYS A 165 -10.53 -0.30 9.43
C LYS A 165 -10.57 0.86 8.47
N ALA A 166 -9.75 0.83 7.43
CA ALA A 166 -9.89 1.70 6.28
C ALA A 166 -10.04 0.89 5.00
N THR A 167 -10.87 1.37 4.08
CA THR A 167 -10.94 0.87 2.71
C THR A 167 -10.38 1.91 1.76
N LEU A 168 -9.71 1.42 0.72
CA LEU A 168 -9.14 2.17 -0.37
C LEU A 168 -9.87 1.78 -1.65
N ARG A 169 -10.32 2.79 -2.40
CA ARG A 169 -10.78 2.63 -3.78
C ARG A 169 -10.06 3.63 -4.66
N MET A 170 -9.34 3.14 -5.65
CA MET A 170 -8.72 3.97 -6.67
C MET A 170 -9.42 3.76 -8.00
N THR A 171 -9.79 4.85 -8.68
CA THR A 171 -10.43 4.81 -10.01
C THR A 171 -9.52 5.46 -11.05
N ARG A 172 -9.28 4.78 -12.17
CA ARG A 172 -8.36 5.27 -13.21
C ARG A 172 -8.86 6.57 -13.82
N ILE A 173 -7.96 7.54 -13.96
CA ILE A 173 -8.20 8.79 -14.69
C ILE A 173 -7.64 8.61 -16.11
N LYS A 174 -8.52 8.75 -17.10
CA LYS A 174 -8.18 8.66 -18.53
C LYS A 174 -7.61 9.98 -19.05
#